data_AF-A0A858ZMT5-F1
#
_entry.id   AF-A0A858ZMT5-F1
#
_cell.length_a   1.000
_cell.length_b   1.000
_cell.length_c   1.000
_cell.angle_alpha   90.00
_cell.angle_beta   90.00
_cell.angle_gamma   90.00
#
_symmetry.space_group_name_H-M   'P 1'
#
loop_
_entity.id
_entity.type
_entity.pdbx_description
1 polymer ?
#
loop_
_entity_poly.entity_id
_entity_poly.type
_entity_poly.pdbx_seq_one_letter_code
_entity_poly.pdbx_strand_id
1 'polypeptide(L)'
;MSGVPGVNGGVRVTADQLIDARYDEVVLCTGVTPRDPRIPGQDHPSVLSYVDVLLHKRPVGPRVAVVGAGGIGFDVAEYLTQVGPSATLHLDEWMKEWGVGDPAEARDGIAPREAPPAARQIVLLQRKASKPGAGLGKTTGWIHRAALNMKQVEMIAGANYERIDARDLHQPLVRAGIAVHLVGGADVASGVSSFSVQ
;
A
#
# COMPACT_ATOMS: atom_id res chain seq x y z
N MET A 1 22.90 24.97 6.70
CA MET A 1 22.46 23.85 7.55
C MET A 1 23.68 23.32 8.28
N SER A 2 23.72 23.43 9.61
CA SER A 2 24.77 22.80 10.42
C SER A 2 24.45 21.30 10.58
N GLY A 3 25.33 20.43 10.09
CA GLY A 3 25.19 18.98 10.30
C GLY A 3 25.31 18.61 11.77
N VAL A 4 24.77 17.46 12.16
CA VAL A 4 24.98 16.90 13.50
C VAL A 4 26.45 16.47 13.59
N PRO A 5 27.23 16.91 14.61
CA PRO A 5 28.62 16.49 14.78
C PRO A 5 28.73 14.96 14.82
N GLY A 6 29.65 14.40 14.04
CA GLY A 6 29.83 12.94 13.90
C GLY A 6 28.89 12.25 12.90
N VAL A 7 27.97 12.97 12.24
CA VAL A 7 27.04 12.38 11.24
C VAL A 7 27.36 12.87 9.83
N ASN A 8 27.96 11.99 9.02
CA ASN A 8 28.27 12.26 7.61
C ASN A 8 27.10 11.86 6.70
N GLY A 9 26.16 12.79 6.47
CA GLY A 9 25.05 12.59 5.54
C GLY A 9 25.47 12.63 4.06
N GLY A 10 24.73 11.93 3.20
CA GLY A 10 24.95 11.95 1.74
C GLY A 10 26.15 11.14 1.22
N VAL A 11 26.91 10.49 2.11
CA VAL A 11 28.07 9.67 1.75
C VAL A 11 27.66 8.21 1.62
N ARG A 12 27.95 7.58 0.47
CA ARG A 12 27.90 6.12 0.34
C ARG A 12 29.23 5.54 0.81
N VAL A 13 29.17 4.66 1.81
CA VAL A 13 30.34 4.01 2.40
C VAL A 13 30.54 2.61 1.82
N THR A 14 31.79 2.22 1.57
CA THR A 14 32.21 0.89 1.12
C THR A 14 32.94 0.13 2.23
N ALA A 15 33.13 -1.19 2.06
CA ALA A 15 33.88 -2.01 3.01
C ALA A 15 35.35 -1.54 3.13
N ASP A 16 36.00 -1.27 2.00
CA ASP A 16 37.40 -0.84 1.96
C ASP A 16 37.62 0.46 2.76
N GLN A 17 36.71 1.43 2.62
CA GLN A 17 36.75 2.68 3.39
C GLN A 17 36.63 2.46 4.91
N LEU A 18 35.86 1.46 5.35
CA LEU A 18 35.73 1.12 6.77
C LEU A 18 36.98 0.39 7.29
N ILE A 19 37.61 -0.43 6.45
CA ILE A 19 38.87 -1.14 6.76
C ILE A 19 40.02 -0.14 6.87
N ASP A 20 40.15 0.78 5.91
CA ASP A 20 41.18 1.82 5.89
C ASP A 20 41.04 2.80 7.07
N ALA A 21 39.81 3.10 7.48
CA ALA A 21 39.52 3.97 8.62
C ALA A 21 39.84 3.35 9.99
N ARG A 22 40.01 2.01 10.08
CA ARG A 22 40.46 1.29 11.28
C ARG A 22 39.65 1.61 12.56
N TYR A 23 38.33 1.66 12.44
CA TYR A 23 37.45 1.72 13.62
C TYR A 23 37.61 0.48 14.50
N ASP A 24 37.55 0.65 15.83
CA ASP A 24 37.60 -0.46 16.79
C ASP A 24 36.40 -1.42 16.63
N GLU A 25 35.22 -0.86 16.35
CA GLU A 25 33.98 -1.61 16.09
C GLU A 25 33.17 -0.96 14.94
N VAL A 26 32.42 -1.79 14.19
CA VAL A 26 31.57 -1.34 13.08
C VAL A 26 30.18 -1.96 13.21
N VAL A 27 29.15 -1.11 13.32
CA VAL A 27 27.73 -1.53 13.37
C VAL A 27 27.05 -1.22 12.04
N LEU A 28 26.56 -2.26 11.35
CA LEU A 28 25.92 -2.12 10.04
C LEU A 28 24.41 -1.89 10.16
N CYS A 29 23.96 -0.68 9.85
CA CYS A 29 22.54 -0.28 9.86
C CYS A 29 22.04 0.11 8.46
N THR A 30 22.39 -0.66 7.42
CA THR A 30 22.20 -0.31 5.99
C THR A 30 20.75 -0.39 5.48
N GLY A 31 19.76 -0.58 6.36
CA GLY A 31 18.35 -0.67 5.99
C GLY A 31 17.97 -1.98 5.27
N VAL A 32 16.97 -1.91 4.39
CA VAL A 32 16.40 -3.06 3.67
C VAL A 32 16.23 -2.76 2.18
N THR A 33 16.23 -3.81 1.36
CA THR A 33 15.84 -3.72 -0.06
C THR A 33 14.41 -4.26 -0.22
N PRO A 34 13.54 -3.67 -1.07
CA PRO A 34 12.26 -4.25 -1.43
C PRO A 34 12.41 -5.69 -1.91
N ARG A 35 11.51 -6.58 -1.47
CA ARG A 35 11.53 -7.99 -1.86
C ARG A 35 11.02 -8.15 -3.29
N ASP A 36 11.82 -8.78 -4.15
CA ASP A 36 11.41 -9.24 -5.48
C ASP A 36 10.19 -10.20 -5.35
N PRO A 37 9.06 -9.89 -5.99
CA PRO A 37 7.87 -10.70 -5.90
C PRO A 37 7.85 -11.90 -6.84
N ARG A 38 8.72 -11.92 -7.85
CA ARG A 38 8.84 -12.95 -8.90
C ARG A 38 7.50 -13.28 -9.57
N ILE A 39 6.72 -12.25 -9.86
CA ILE A 39 5.49 -12.36 -10.67
C ILE A 39 5.89 -12.19 -12.15
N PRO A 40 5.54 -13.14 -13.04
CA PRO A 40 5.76 -12.99 -14.48
C PRO A 40 5.20 -11.65 -15.00
N GLY A 41 6.02 -10.86 -15.68
CA GLY A 41 5.63 -9.54 -16.19
C GLY A 41 5.68 -8.40 -15.16
N GLN A 42 6.29 -8.59 -13.99
CA GLN A 42 6.52 -7.53 -13.01
C GLN A 42 7.37 -6.34 -13.52
N ASP A 43 8.07 -6.50 -14.63
CA ASP A 43 8.83 -5.42 -15.30
C ASP A 43 7.93 -4.52 -16.18
N HIS A 44 6.62 -4.79 -16.25
CA HIS A 44 5.67 -4.02 -17.03
C HIS A 44 5.58 -2.55 -16.54
N PRO A 45 5.48 -1.53 -17.42
CA PRO A 45 5.55 -0.11 -17.01
C PRO A 45 4.49 0.35 -16.00
N SER A 46 3.39 -0.38 -15.84
CA SER A 46 2.37 -0.12 -14.81
C SER A 46 2.78 -0.56 -13.40
N VAL A 47 3.89 -1.28 -13.25
CA VAL A 47 4.35 -1.79 -11.97
C VAL A 47 5.18 -0.73 -11.26
N LEU A 48 4.77 -0.43 -10.02
CA LEU A 48 5.45 0.50 -9.13
C LEU A 48 5.84 -0.25 -7.85
N SER A 49 7.01 0.05 -7.30
CA SER A 49 7.33 -0.33 -5.92
C SER A 49 6.67 0.64 -4.93
N TYR A 50 6.61 0.27 -3.65
CA TYR A 50 6.20 1.23 -2.61
C TYR A 50 7.18 2.42 -2.51
N VAL A 51 8.44 2.26 -2.94
CA VAL A 51 9.45 3.33 -2.98
C VAL A 51 9.12 4.32 -4.10
N ASP A 52 8.74 3.83 -5.29
CA ASP A 52 8.27 4.66 -6.41
C ASP A 52 7.09 5.56 -5.99
N VAL A 53 6.12 4.99 -5.26
CA VAL A 53 4.90 5.69 -4.83
C VAL A 53 5.16 6.63 -3.65
N LEU A 54 5.79 6.15 -2.57
CA LEU A 54 5.91 6.90 -1.32
C LEU A 54 7.08 7.89 -1.32
N LEU A 55 8.26 7.50 -1.86
CA LEU A 55 9.45 8.33 -1.88
C LEU A 55 9.54 9.16 -3.17
N HIS A 56 9.43 8.53 -4.33
CA HIS A 56 9.60 9.20 -5.63
C HIS A 56 8.32 9.84 -6.17
N LYS A 57 7.18 9.67 -5.48
CA LYS A 57 5.88 10.28 -5.82
C LYS A 57 5.44 10.03 -7.27
N ARG A 58 5.79 8.87 -7.84
CA ARG A 58 5.39 8.53 -9.21
C ARG A 58 3.86 8.53 -9.33
N PRO A 59 3.29 9.06 -10.43
CA PRO A 59 1.84 9.10 -10.62
C PRO A 59 1.18 7.72 -10.53
N VAL A 60 0.04 7.65 -9.85
CA VAL A 60 -0.77 6.44 -9.71
C VAL A 60 -2.17 6.73 -10.21
N GLY A 61 -2.63 5.92 -11.16
CA GLY A 61 -3.95 5.99 -11.79
C GLY A 61 -5.12 5.73 -10.84
N PRO A 62 -6.37 5.84 -11.33
CA PRO A 62 -7.57 5.72 -10.51
C PRO A 62 -7.85 4.30 -9.99
N ARG A 63 -7.28 3.25 -10.59
CA ARG A 63 -7.52 1.85 -10.21
C ARG A 63 -6.21 1.16 -9.86
N VAL A 64 -6.12 0.60 -8.66
CA VAL A 64 -4.85 0.07 -8.12
C VAL A 64 -5.02 -1.32 -7.53
N ALA A 65 -4.23 -2.27 -8.00
CA ALA A 65 -3.96 -3.51 -7.30
C ALA A 65 -2.74 -3.32 -6.38
N VAL A 66 -2.96 -3.33 -5.06
CA VAL A 66 -1.90 -3.35 -4.04
C VAL A 66 -1.64 -4.80 -3.69
N VAL A 67 -0.40 -5.25 -3.83
CA VAL A 67 -0.05 -6.66 -3.59
C VAL A 67 0.82 -6.76 -2.35
N GLY A 68 0.39 -7.58 -1.39
CA GLY A 68 0.88 -7.67 -0.02
C GLY A 68 0.02 -6.87 0.96
N ALA A 69 -0.65 -7.55 1.89
CA ALA A 69 -1.51 -6.96 2.92
C ALA A 69 -0.87 -6.99 4.34
N GLY A 70 0.43 -6.71 4.42
CA GLY A 70 1.14 -6.37 5.67
C GLY A 70 1.20 -4.86 5.91
N GLY A 71 1.97 -4.39 6.91
CA GLY A 71 2.05 -2.97 7.30
C GLY A 71 2.20 -2.01 6.12
N ILE A 72 3.31 -2.09 5.38
CA ILE A 72 3.58 -1.26 4.19
C ILE A 72 2.42 -1.30 3.16
N GLY A 73 1.73 -2.44 3.00
CA GLY A 73 0.61 -2.56 2.09
C GLY A 73 -0.64 -1.81 2.55
N PHE A 74 -0.91 -1.82 3.85
CA PHE A 74 -1.93 -0.98 4.47
C PHE A 74 -1.55 0.50 4.37
N ASP A 75 -0.31 0.87 4.71
CA ASP A 75 0.19 2.26 4.64
C ASP A 75 0.10 2.83 3.22
N VAL A 76 0.44 2.03 2.19
CA VAL A 76 0.31 2.44 0.78
C VAL A 76 -1.16 2.56 0.36
N ALA A 77 -2.04 1.65 0.79
CA ALA A 77 -3.47 1.74 0.48
C ALA A 77 -4.11 2.98 1.16
N GLU A 78 -3.70 3.29 2.40
CA GLU A 78 -4.16 4.48 3.14
C GLU A 78 -3.68 5.76 2.45
N TYR A 79 -2.39 5.82 2.09
CA TYR A 79 -1.81 6.91 1.31
C TYR A 79 -2.49 7.12 -0.05
N LEU A 80 -2.83 6.04 -0.76
CA LEU A 80 -3.41 6.12 -2.11
C LEU A 80 -4.92 6.41 -2.13
N THR A 81 -5.63 6.13 -1.04
CA THR A 81 -7.07 6.48 -0.88
C THR A 81 -7.29 7.89 -0.32
N GLN A 82 -6.27 8.53 0.27
CA GLN A 82 -6.37 9.88 0.84
C GLN A 82 -6.78 10.93 -0.21
N VAL A 83 -7.77 11.74 0.14
CA VAL A 83 -8.16 12.97 -0.58
C VAL A 83 -7.74 14.16 0.26
N GLY A 84 -7.04 15.13 -0.33
CA GLY A 84 -6.64 16.37 0.35
C GLY A 84 -5.76 16.15 1.59
N PRO A 85 -5.75 17.11 2.53
CA PRO A 85 -5.12 16.95 3.85
C PRO A 85 -5.66 15.74 4.62
N SER A 86 -4.87 15.19 5.54
CA SER A 86 -5.37 14.12 6.41
C SER A 86 -6.28 14.70 7.50
N ALA A 87 -7.46 14.09 7.68
CA ALA A 87 -8.37 14.41 8.78
C ALA A 87 -7.70 14.27 10.16
N THR A 88 -6.63 13.49 10.29
CA THR A 88 -5.81 13.43 11.53
C THR A 88 -5.21 14.78 11.96
N LEU A 89 -5.19 15.78 11.08
CA LEU A 89 -4.77 17.16 11.35
C LEU A 89 -5.95 18.11 11.62
N HIS A 90 -7.20 17.64 11.49
CA HIS A 90 -8.43 18.43 11.52
C HIS A 90 -9.50 17.71 12.37
N LEU A 91 -9.59 18.08 13.65
CA LEU A 91 -10.42 17.39 14.65
C LEU A 91 -11.86 17.16 14.17
N ASP A 92 -12.52 18.19 13.66
CA ASP A 92 -13.93 18.12 13.21
C ASP A 92 -14.12 17.15 12.03
N GLU A 93 -13.16 17.08 11.11
CA GLU A 93 -13.18 16.14 9.99
C GLU A 93 -12.98 14.71 10.48
N TRP A 94 -12.06 14.50 11.42
CA TRP A 94 -11.82 13.19 12.04
C TRP A 94 -13.03 12.70 12.84
N MET A 95 -13.69 13.59 13.59
CA MET A 95 -14.89 13.26 14.35
C MET A 95 -16.03 12.82 13.42
N LYS A 96 -16.23 13.51 12.30
CA LYS A 96 -17.21 13.14 11.26
C LYS A 96 -16.87 11.82 10.55
N GLU A 97 -15.61 11.61 10.18
CA GLU A 97 -15.16 10.36 9.55
C GLU A 97 -15.43 9.15 10.47
N TRP A 98 -15.11 9.27 11.76
CA TRP A 98 -15.24 8.18 12.73
C TRP A 98 -16.62 8.06 13.38
N GLY A 99 -17.49 9.07 13.27
CA GLY A 99 -18.83 9.11 13.85
C GLY A 99 -18.82 9.43 15.34
N VAL A 100 -17.91 10.31 15.77
CA VAL A 100 -17.82 10.83 17.15
C VAL A 100 -18.68 12.09 17.23
N GLY A 101 -19.70 12.09 18.09
CA GLY A 101 -20.59 13.22 18.34
C GLY A 101 -20.69 13.57 19.82
N ASP A 102 -21.46 14.62 20.14
CA ASP A 102 -21.71 15.02 21.53
C ASP A 102 -22.63 14.00 22.24
N PRO A 103 -22.22 13.39 23.38
CA PRO A 103 -23.08 12.53 24.19
C PRO A 103 -24.36 13.19 24.72
N ALA A 104 -24.44 14.53 24.75
CA ALA A 104 -25.66 15.27 25.09
C ALA A 104 -26.70 15.28 23.97
N GLU A 105 -26.26 15.16 22.71
CA GLU A 105 -27.13 15.19 21.51
C GLU A 105 -27.37 13.79 20.92
N ALA A 106 -26.36 12.93 20.97
CA ALA A 106 -26.37 11.59 20.41
C ALA A 106 -26.12 10.53 21.47
N ARG A 107 -26.94 9.46 21.46
CA ARG A 107 -26.79 8.32 22.37
C ARG A 107 -25.36 7.76 22.28
N ASP A 108 -24.76 7.54 23.46
CA ASP A 108 -23.41 6.99 23.62
C ASP A 108 -22.31 7.82 22.89
N GLY A 109 -22.60 9.06 22.47
CA GLY A 109 -21.70 9.93 21.70
C GLY A 109 -21.47 9.46 20.25
N ILE A 110 -22.38 8.65 19.68
CA ILE A 110 -22.21 8.05 18.35
C ILE A 110 -23.06 8.79 17.32
N ALA A 111 -22.39 9.52 16.42
CA ALA A 111 -23.00 10.18 15.27
C ALA A 111 -22.96 9.30 14.00
N PRO A 112 -23.81 9.57 12.99
CA PRO A 112 -23.65 9.01 11.65
C PRO A 112 -22.25 9.33 11.10
N ARG A 113 -21.62 8.35 10.44
CA ARG A 113 -20.30 8.55 9.81
C ARG A 113 -20.43 9.21 8.44
N GLU A 114 -19.65 10.25 8.21
CA GLU A 114 -19.44 10.83 6.88
C GLU A 114 -18.15 10.23 6.30
N ALA A 115 -18.28 9.14 5.55
CA ALA A 115 -17.14 8.53 4.87
C ALA A 115 -16.74 9.39 3.64
N PRO A 116 -15.54 10.00 3.62
CA PRO A 116 -15.09 10.73 2.44
C PRO A 116 -14.87 9.74 1.27
N PRO A 117 -15.17 10.14 0.02
CA PRO A 117 -14.89 9.29 -1.13
C PRO A 117 -13.39 9.01 -1.22
N ALA A 118 -13.01 7.76 -1.47
CA ALA A 118 -11.62 7.40 -1.69
C ALA A 118 -11.09 8.01 -3.00
N ALA A 119 -9.86 8.52 -2.99
CA ALA A 119 -9.22 9.08 -4.18
C ALA A 119 -9.04 8.07 -5.34
N ARG A 120 -9.07 6.76 -5.03
CA ARG A 120 -8.81 5.64 -5.94
C ARG A 120 -9.62 4.42 -5.55
N GLN A 121 -9.99 3.60 -6.54
CA GLN A 121 -10.45 2.23 -6.30
C GLN A 121 -9.23 1.34 -6.02
N ILE A 122 -9.17 0.72 -4.84
CA ILE A 122 -8.04 -0.12 -4.43
C ILE A 122 -8.50 -1.53 -4.09
N VAL A 123 -7.74 -2.52 -4.59
CA VAL A 123 -7.82 -3.93 -4.17
C VAL A 123 -6.50 -4.32 -3.49
N LEU A 124 -6.58 -4.74 -2.23
CA LEU A 124 -5.45 -5.14 -1.38
C LEU A 124 -5.34 -6.67 -1.30
N LEU A 125 -4.31 -7.22 -1.93
CA LEU A 125 -4.16 -8.66 -2.19
C LEU A 125 -3.11 -9.31 -1.27
N GLN A 126 -3.29 -10.57 -0.84
CA GLN A 126 -2.21 -11.38 -0.27
C GLN A 126 -2.31 -12.89 -0.59
N ARG A 127 -1.18 -13.57 -0.86
CA ARG A 127 -1.11 -15.04 -1.04
C ARG A 127 -1.29 -15.86 0.27
N LYS A 128 -1.47 -15.22 1.44
CA LYS A 128 -1.83 -15.91 2.69
C LYS A 128 -3.36 -15.98 2.80
N ALA A 129 -3.92 -17.16 3.08
CA ALA A 129 -5.36 -17.35 3.29
C ALA A 129 -5.88 -16.77 4.62
N SER A 130 -4.99 -16.42 5.55
CA SER A 130 -5.33 -15.67 6.77
C SER A 130 -6.01 -14.33 6.46
N LYS A 131 -6.74 -13.76 7.42
CA LYS A 131 -7.35 -12.42 7.26
C LYS A 131 -6.29 -11.35 6.87
N PRO A 132 -6.57 -10.46 5.88
CA PRO A 132 -5.70 -9.34 5.56
C PRO A 132 -5.45 -8.46 6.79
N GLY A 133 -4.20 -8.04 6.98
CA GLY A 133 -3.80 -7.26 8.15
C GLY A 133 -3.85 -8.01 9.49
N ALA A 134 -3.96 -9.35 9.52
CA ALA A 134 -3.94 -10.11 10.78
C ALA A 134 -2.64 -9.94 11.59
N GLY A 135 -1.52 -9.65 10.93
CA GLY A 135 -0.21 -9.39 11.54
C GLY A 135 0.09 -7.91 11.83
N LEU A 136 -0.89 -7.01 11.73
CA LEU A 136 -0.74 -5.61 12.14
C LEU A 136 -0.64 -5.47 13.67
N GLY A 137 -0.23 -4.29 14.15
CA GLY A 137 -0.10 -3.99 15.57
C GLY A 137 -1.36 -4.32 16.39
N LYS A 138 -1.19 -4.88 17.59
CA LYS A 138 -2.29 -5.42 18.41
C LYS A 138 -3.38 -4.38 18.71
N THR A 139 -2.98 -3.15 19.02
CA THR A 139 -3.87 -2.04 19.42
C THR A 139 -4.22 -1.08 18.29
N THR A 140 -3.45 -1.06 17.19
CA THR A 140 -3.61 -0.10 16.07
C THR A 140 -4.12 -0.75 14.78
N GLY A 141 -3.84 -2.04 14.56
CA GLY A 141 -4.16 -2.73 13.31
C GLY A 141 -5.65 -2.81 12.98
N TRP A 142 -6.54 -2.65 13.97
CA TRP A 142 -7.98 -2.55 13.72
C TRP A 142 -8.37 -1.19 13.14
N ILE A 143 -7.65 -0.12 13.47
CA ILE A 143 -7.88 1.25 12.99
C ILE A 143 -7.65 1.29 11.48
N HIS A 144 -6.48 0.87 11.00
CA HIS A 144 -6.17 0.81 9.56
C HIS A 144 -7.17 -0.07 8.79
N ARG A 145 -7.58 -1.23 9.34
CA ARG A 145 -8.61 -2.09 8.73
C ARG A 145 -9.98 -1.38 8.65
N ALA A 146 -10.39 -0.67 9.70
CA ALA A 146 -11.63 0.09 9.68
C ALA A 146 -11.57 1.26 8.70
N ALA A 147 -10.49 2.05 8.70
CA ALA A 147 -10.28 3.18 7.80
C ALA A 147 -10.29 2.77 6.33
N LEU A 148 -9.60 1.68 5.96
CA LEU A 148 -9.62 1.16 4.59
C LEU A 148 -11.00 0.58 4.19
N ASN A 149 -11.71 -0.09 5.11
CA ASN A 149 -13.08 -0.55 4.86
C ASN A 149 -14.05 0.61 4.65
N MET A 150 -13.92 1.70 5.43
CA MET A 150 -14.71 2.93 5.27
C MET A 150 -14.43 3.60 3.91
N LYS A 151 -13.17 3.57 3.46
CA LYS A 151 -12.74 4.00 2.13
C LYS A 151 -12.97 2.94 1.03
N GLN A 152 -13.81 1.94 1.30
CA GLN A 152 -14.26 0.90 0.36
C GLN A 152 -13.14 0.11 -0.35
N VAL A 153 -11.98 -0.04 0.30
CA VAL A 153 -10.88 -0.86 -0.21
C VAL A 153 -11.25 -2.33 -0.12
N GLU A 154 -11.26 -3.02 -1.26
CA GLU A 154 -11.47 -4.46 -1.32
C GLU A 154 -10.22 -5.18 -0.80
N MET A 155 -10.38 -6.24 0.00
CA MET A 155 -9.25 -6.99 0.55
C MET A 155 -9.37 -8.49 0.26
N ILE A 156 -8.46 -9.03 -0.55
CA ILE A 156 -8.49 -10.42 -1.01
C ILE A 156 -7.34 -11.21 -0.38
N ALA A 157 -7.70 -12.26 0.36
CA ALA A 157 -6.77 -13.24 0.93
C ALA A 157 -6.70 -14.51 0.08
N GLY A 158 -5.62 -15.28 0.22
CA GLY A 158 -5.41 -16.53 -0.52
C GLY A 158 -5.23 -16.36 -2.03
N ALA A 159 -4.99 -15.12 -2.50
CA ALA A 159 -4.87 -14.81 -3.92
C ALA A 159 -3.67 -15.52 -4.55
N ASN A 160 -3.84 -15.97 -5.79
CA ASN A 160 -2.73 -16.34 -6.65
C ASN A 160 -2.39 -15.17 -7.58
N TYR A 161 -1.13 -15.05 -8.00
CA TYR A 161 -0.68 -14.07 -8.99
C TYR A 161 0.08 -14.82 -10.08
N GLU A 162 -0.52 -14.95 -11.26
CA GLU A 162 0.08 -15.68 -12.38
C GLU A 162 0.93 -14.79 -13.28
N ARG A 163 0.41 -13.62 -13.64
CA ARG A 163 1.06 -12.71 -14.58
C ARG A 163 0.54 -11.28 -14.40
N ILE A 164 1.39 -10.32 -14.74
CA ILE A 164 1.02 -8.95 -15.06
C ILE A 164 1.22 -8.79 -16.57
N ASP A 165 0.13 -8.61 -17.31
CA ASP A 165 0.14 -8.33 -18.74
C ASP A 165 -0.74 -7.12 -19.08
N ALA A 166 -0.77 -6.77 -20.36
CA ALA A 166 -1.41 -5.56 -20.83
C ALA A 166 -2.77 -5.76 -21.53
N ARG A 167 -3.18 -6.98 -21.96
CA ARG A 167 -4.33 -7.07 -22.90
C ARG A 167 -4.99 -8.40 -23.33
N ASP A 168 -4.37 -9.57 -23.29
CA ASP A 168 -4.49 -10.53 -24.44
C ASP A 168 -5.89 -11.08 -24.83
N LEU A 169 -6.90 -11.07 -23.95
CA LEU A 169 -8.29 -11.48 -24.28
C LEU A 169 -9.30 -10.33 -24.41
N HIS A 170 -8.98 -9.12 -23.95
CA HIS A 170 -9.96 -8.02 -23.87
C HIS A 170 -10.38 -7.53 -25.26
N GLN A 171 -9.41 -7.26 -26.13
CA GLN A 171 -9.67 -6.57 -27.40
C GLN A 171 -10.36 -7.42 -28.48
N PRO A 172 -10.12 -8.75 -28.58
CA PRO A 172 -10.92 -9.63 -29.45
C PRO A 172 -12.39 -9.73 -29.02
N LEU A 173 -12.66 -9.85 -27.72
CA LEU A 173 -14.03 -10.04 -27.20
C LEU A 173 -14.89 -8.76 -27.34
N VAL A 174 -14.30 -7.58 -27.07
CA VAL A 174 -14.96 -6.29 -27.34
C VAL A 174 -15.27 -6.12 -28.84
N ARG A 175 -14.37 -6.56 -29.74
CA ARG A 175 -14.62 -6.54 -31.19
C ARG A 175 -15.72 -7.50 -31.65
N ALA A 176 -16.03 -8.53 -30.87
CA ALA A 176 -17.13 -9.46 -31.13
C ALA A 176 -18.48 -8.99 -30.55
N GLY A 177 -18.56 -7.80 -29.95
CA GLY A 177 -19.79 -7.24 -29.38
C GLY A 177 -20.24 -7.87 -28.06
N ILE A 178 -19.37 -8.65 -27.41
CA ILE A 178 -19.67 -9.31 -26.13
C ILE A 178 -19.35 -8.35 -24.97
N ALA A 179 -20.30 -8.17 -24.05
CA ALA A 179 -20.07 -7.41 -22.81
C ALA A 179 -19.15 -8.20 -21.87
N VAL A 180 -17.93 -7.69 -21.63
CA VAL A 180 -16.93 -8.33 -20.77
C VAL A 180 -16.72 -7.52 -19.50
N HIS A 181 -16.81 -8.19 -18.35
CA HIS A 181 -16.44 -7.65 -17.05
C HIS A 181 -15.20 -8.40 -16.55
N LEU A 182 -14.10 -7.69 -16.29
CA LEU A 182 -12.82 -8.29 -15.91
C LEU A 182 -12.71 -8.48 -14.39
N VAL A 183 -12.59 -9.74 -13.97
CA VAL A 183 -12.13 -10.21 -12.65
C VAL A 183 -11.22 -11.43 -12.92
N GLY A 184 -10.05 -11.51 -12.28
CA GLY A 184 -8.96 -12.41 -12.72
C GLY A 184 -9.12 -13.91 -12.43
N GLY A 185 -8.56 -14.76 -13.31
CA GLY A 185 -8.22 -16.17 -13.05
C GLY A 185 -6.77 -16.31 -12.52
N ALA A 186 -6.23 -17.45 -12.07
CA ALA A 186 -6.53 -18.90 -12.14
C ALA A 186 -5.59 -19.74 -13.06
N ASP A 187 -4.39 -20.08 -12.57
CA ASP A 187 -3.71 -21.41 -12.58
C ASP A 187 -2.24 -21.39 -12.06
N VAL A 188 -1.97 -22.19 -11.00
CA VAL A 188 -0.64 -22.60 -10.46
C VAL A 188 0.23 -21.53 -9.73
N ALA A 189 0.97 -21.96 -8.70
CA ALA A 189 1.12 -21.22 -7.43
C ALA A 189 2.46 -20.46 -7.15
N SER A 190 2.38 -19.60 -6.12
CA SER A 190 3.46 -19.04 -5.25
C SER A 190 4.17 -17.73 -5.68
N GLY A 191 4.59 -16.87 -4.74
CA GLY A 191 5.24 -15.58 -5.04
C GLY A 191 4.97 -14.48 -3.99
N VAL A 192 5.11 -13.20 -4.36
CA VAL A 192 4.98 -12.04 -3.42
C VAL A 192 4.34 -10.78 -4.06
N SER A 193 4.60 -9.59 -3.51
CA SER A 193 4.08 -8.24 -3.78
C SER A 193 4.61 -7.42 -4.98
N SER A 194 3.87 -7.26 -6.09
CA SER A 194 4.06 -6.15 -7.07
C SER A 194 2.74 -5.47 -7.44
N PHE A 195 2.71 -4.14 -7.48
CA PHE A 195 1.52 -3.35 -7.77
C PHE A 195 1.21 -3.33 -9.27
N SER A 196 -0.04 -3.08 -9.67
CA SER A 196 -0.39 -2.74 -11.06
C SER A 196 -1.28 -1.51 -11.12
N VAL A 197 -0.95 -0.61 -12.05
CA VAL A 197 -1.60 0.70 -12.27
C VAL A 197 -2.33 0.73 -13.61
N GLN A 198 -3.60 1.17 -13.59
CA GLN A 198 -4.32 1.69 -14.74
C GLN A 198 -4.91 3.07 -14.38
#